data_AF-A0ABD3MAJ6-F1
#
_entry.id   AF-A0ABD3MAJ6-F1
#
_cell.length_a   1.000
_cell.length_b   1.000
_cell.length_c   1.000
_cell.angle_alpha   90.00
_cell.angle_beta   90.00
_cell.angle_gamma   90.00
#
_symmetry.space_group_name_H-M   'P 1'
#
loop_
_entity.id
_entity.type
_entity.pdbx_description
1 polymer ?
#
loop_
_entity_poly.entity_id
_entity_poly.type
_entity_poly.pdbx_seq_one_letter_code
_entity_poly.pdbx_strand_id
1 'polypeptide(L)'
;MKHQCLRLRRSSVSLLTHHTLAITGISLLMAYHMSITYTMAFTTTAAGCCSSGAGLAARAAVCSLAQSIRQSQHPTSSRRLTSYARTTTSNSESSTTTSSGQNDCNSLDSGNNITSNSGSNHTKPSHPPSPPPDPSTFPLWSYEPRSFFHFEILHQSSRSLARVGRIHTPHGIIDTPSYVAVATNGALKGVDFRSADEANQQLIFCNTYHLLLQPGAEVVEKAGGLHKFVNRKDRPLITDSGGFQVFSLAYGSVHEELSTGGELKRASKGKRGGKGIPTANNDDDGGNNSRPTASQPPSVKVTEDGVVFRSYRDGTKYLLTPESTVQAQKSFGADIIIPLDELPPYHIDPTVLENSVERTHRWEARSLVEHLSNVKEQAMYCVIHGGLDRNLRKKSLEYLTSLPFDGYAIGGSLGKNGAELLELLEWMMPQLNENVVGGVNRRSKPRHLLGIADEPSILGAVRCGIDTMDSCYPTRLGRHGTLLSRNGKVHIKSGVYSRQYGVPIDPECSCSTCQQYDRPYLWHLFKAKEPIFMTLATIHNIHYMNDLMAQQRQLILEDKI
;
A
#
# COMPACT_ATOMS: atom_id res chain seq x y z
N MET A 1 -52.20 25.76 36.43
CA MET A 1 -51.50 24.51 36.02
C MET A 1 -50.90 23.83 37.25
N LYS A 2 -51.45 22.71 37.75
CA LYS A 2 -50.91 21.98 38.93
C LYS A 2 -50.88 20.44 38.81
N HIS A 3 -51.14 19.87 37.62
CA HIS A 3 -51.32 18.40 37.46
C HIS A 3 -50.26 17.65 36.62
N GLN A 4 -49.29 18.31 35.97
CA GLN A 4 -48.28 17.62 35.13
C GLN A 4 -47.00 17.21 35.88
N CYS A 5 -46.65 17.84 37.00
CA CYS A 5 -45.35 17.61 37.67
C CYS A 5 -45.22 16.25 38.39
N LEU A 6 -46.33 15.51 38.59
CA LEU A 6 -46.35 14.26 39.35
C LEU A 6 -46.16 12.97 38.53
N ARG A 7 -46.19 13.01 37.19
CA ARG A 7 -45.96 11.81 36.35
C ARG A 7 -44.49 11.54 36.03
N LEU A 8 -43.62 12.54 36.04
CA LEU A 8 -42.20 12.38 35.66
C LEU A 8 -41.30 11.78 36.76
N ARG A 9 -41.72 11.79 38.04
CA ARG A 9 -40.89 11.28 39.16
C ARG A 9 -40.97 9.77 39.41
N ARG A 10 -41.84 9.00 38.72
CA ARG A 10 -41.91 7.54 38.88
C ARG A 10 -41.03 6.75 37.90
N SER A 11 -40.78 7.27 36.70
CA SER A 11 -40.01 6.56 35.68
C SER A 11 -38.51 6.44 36.02
N SER A 12 -37.92 7.50 36.59
CA SER A 12 -36.47 7.57 36.84
C SER A 12 -35.95 6.61 37.93
N VAL A 13 -36.81 6.18 38.85
CA VAL A 13 -36.43 5.32 39.99
C VAL A 13 -36.30 3.85 39.58
N SER A 14 -37.04 3.43 38.54
CA SER A 14 -37.02 2.04 38.05
C SER A 14 -35.81 1.70 37.19
N LEU A 15 -35.14 2.69 36.57
CA LEU A 15 -33.95 2.44 35.74
C LEU A 15 -32.68 2.29 36.57
N LEU A 16 -32.52 3.08 37.64
CA LEU A 16 -31.31 3.04 38.49
C LEU A 16 -31.14 1.67 39.16
N THR A 17 -32.23 1.09 39.67
CA THR A 17 -32.21 -0.19 40.41
C THR A 17 -31.81 -1.39 39.55
N HIS A 18 -32.14 -1.41 38.25
CA HIS A 18 -31.70 -2.47 37.34
C HIS A 18 -30.21 -2.36 36.97
N HIS A 19 -29.67 -1.16 36.79
CA HIS A 19 -28.24 -1.00 36.49
C HIS A 19 -27.33 -1.42 37.66
N THR A 20 -27.70 -1.12 38.90
CA THR A 20 -26.88 -1.53 40.07
C THR A 20 -26.78 -3.05 40.21
N LEU A 21 -27.88 -3.78 39.97
CA LEU A 21 -27.91 -5.25 40.01
C LEU A 21 -27.11 -5.92 38.89
N ALA A 22 -27.10 -5.34 37.68
CA ALA A 22 -26.32 -5.86 36.57
C ALA A 22 -24.80 -5.74 36.83
N ILE A 23 -24.37 -4.61 37.38
CA ILE A 23 -22.95 -4.33 37.67
C ILE A 23 -22.42 -5.29 38.76
N THR A 24 -23.17 -5.51 39.85
CA THR A 24 -22.73 -6.43 40.91
C THR A 24 -22.65 -7.89 40.48
N GLY A 25 -23.51 -8.33 39.56
CA GLY A 25 -23.46 -9.69 38.99
C GLY A 25 -22.19 -9.96 38.18
N ILE A 26 -21.75 -9.00 37.37
CA ILE A 26 -20.55 -9.13 36.52
C ILE A 26 -19.27 -9.19 37.38
N SER A 27 -19.19 -8.38 38.45
CA SER A 27 -18.05 -8.42 39.38
C SER A 27 -17.87 -9.78 40.06
N LEU A 28 -18.98 -10.46 40.43
CA LEU A 28 -18.91 -11.79 41.03
C LEU A 28 -18.38 -12.85 40.05
N LEU A 29 -18.80 -12.82 38.78
CA LEU A 29 -18.31 -13.78 37.77
C LEU A 29 -16.80 -13.65 37.54
N MET A 30 -16.27 -12.42 37.46
CA MET A 30 -14.84 -12.20 37.26
C MET A 30 -14.01 -12.66 38.47
N ALA A 31 -14.48 -12.44 39.69
CA ALA A 31 -13.82 -12.96 40.90
C ALA A 31 -13.74 -14.49 40.90
N TYR A 32 -14.82 -15.17 40.51
CA TYR A 32 -14.85 -16.64 40.41
C TYR A 32 -13.88 -17.17 39.35
N HIS A 33 -13.82 -16.52 38.19
CA HIS A 33 -12.93 -16.93 37.10
C HIS A 33 -11.45 -16.74 37.43
N MET A 34 -11.07 -15.66 38.15
CA MET A 34 -9.70 -15.48 38.59
C MET A 34 -9.24 -16.55 39.60
N SER A 35 -10.12 -16.98 40.52
CA SER A 35 -9.79 -17.99 41.53
C SER A 35 -9.45 -19.36 40.93
N ILE A 36 -10.21 -19.80 39.91
CA ILE A 36 -9.96 -21.04 39.18
C ILE A 36 -8.60 -20.99 38.44
N THR A 37 -8.32 -19.88 37.76
CA THR A 37 -7.06 -19.69 37.02
C THR A 37 -5.84 -19.69 37.94
N TYR A 38 -5.94 -19.08 39.12
CA TYR A 38 -4.84 -19.03 40.10
C TYR A 38 -4.52 -20.42 40.69
N THR A 39 -5.53 -21.28 40.83
CA THR A 39 -5.38 -22.62 41.44
C THR A 39 -4.62 -23.58 40.52
N MET A 40 -4.80 -23.50 39.20
CA MET A 40 -4.02 -24.32 38.24
C MET A 40 -2.58 -23.83 38.02
N ALA A 41 -2.27 -22.57 38.33
CA ALA A 41 -0.92 -22.01 38.16
C ALA A 41 0.08 -22.49 39.24
N PHE A 42 -0.39 -22.93 40.40
CA PHE A 42 0.47 -23.27 41.55
C PHE A 42 0.92 -24.74 41.61
N THR A 43 0.37 -25.62 40.77
CA THR A 43 0.69 -27.05 40.75
C THR A 43 1.84 -27.44 39.80
N THR A 44 2.45 -26.49 39.09
CA THR A 44 3.49 -26.74 38.05
C THR A 44 4.84 -26.10 38.34
N THR A 45 5.03 -25.46 39.49
CA THR A 45 6.27 -24.73 39.87
C THR A 45 6.92 -25.22 41.17
N ALA A 46 6.60 -26.44 41.62
CA ALA A 46 7.07 -27.04 42.87
C ALA A 46 7.78 -28.40 42.72
N ALA A 47 8.61 -28.56 41.67
CA ALA A 47 9.41 -29.77 41.44
C ALA A 47 10.75 -29.41 40.75
N GLY A 48 11.72 -28.86 41.50
CA GLY A 48 12.87 -28.22 40.87
C GLY A 48 14.11 -27.96 41.73
N CYS A 49 14.44 -28.82 42.71
CA CYS A 49 15.76 -28.76 43.37
C CYS A 49 16.13 -30.07 44.11
N CYS A 50 17.03 -30.89 43.53
CA CYS A 50 18.14 -31.58 44.24
C CYS A 50 18.95 -32.53 43.32
N SER A 51 20.26 -32.62 43.59
CA SER A 51 21.18 -33.74 43.32
C SER A 51 21.16 -34.48 41.95
N SER A 52 22.05 -34.03 41.05
CA SER A 52 23.14 -34.83 40.44
C SER A 52 22.98 -36.32 40.09
N GLY A 53 23.30 -36.71 38.84
CA GLY A 53 23.98 -38.00 38.59
C GLY A 53 23.76 -38.70 37.23
N ALA A 54 24.77 -38.61 36.34
CA ALA A 54 25.10 -39.56 35.26
C ALA A 54 24.09 -39.89 34.12
N GLY A 55 24.62 -40.42 33.01
CA GLY A 55 23.87 -41.31 32.09
C GLY A 55 23.59 -40.80 30.68
N LEU A 56 24.54 -40.97 29.74
CA LEU A 56 24.24 -40.94 28.31
C LEU A 56 23.48 -42.22 27.89
N ALA A 57 22.22 -42.09 27.47
CA ALA A 57 21.44 -43.18 26.87
C ALA A 57 20.41 -42.65 25.85
N ALA A 58 20.88 -41.98 24.80
CA ALA A 58 20.01 -41.45 23.74
C ALA A 58 19.71 -42.49 22.65
N ARG A 59 18.54 -42.34 21.99
CA ARG A 59 18.10 -43.00 20.74
C ARG A 59 17.76 -44.50 20.79
N ALA A 60 16.57 -44.83 21.29
CA ALA A 60 15.71 -45.87 20.72
C ALA A 60 14.23 -45.67 21.13
N ALA A 61 13.31 -46.31 20.41
CA ALA A 61 11.94 -46.65 20.85
C ALA A 61 11.00 -45.53 21.33
N VAL A 62 10.67 -44.56 20.46
CA VAL A 62 9.31 -43.95 20.45
C VAL A 62 8.68 -44.17 19.07
N CYS A 63 8.40 -45.44 18.76
CA CYS A 63 7.74 -45.88 17.53
C CYS A 63 6.86 -47.11 17.80
N SER A 64 6.06 -47.06 18.87
CA SER A 64 5.05 -48.08 19.19
C SER A 64 4.01 -47.52 20.18
N LEU A 65 3.07 -46.72 19.70
CA LEU A 65 1.81 -46.45 20.41
C LEU A 65 0.65 -46.15 19.44
N ALA A 66 0.59 -46.95 18.36
CA ALA A 66 -0.52 -46.94 17.41
C ALA A 66 -1.05 -48.37 17.25
N GLN A 67 -2.33 -48.58 17.57
CA GLN A 67 -3.03 -49.88 17.57
C GLN A 67 -2.49 -50.83 18.67
N SER A 68 -3.31 -51.44 19.52
CA SER A 68 -4.66 -51.95 19.27
C SER A 68 -5.49 -52.08 20.56
N ILE A 69 -6.79 -51.83 20.48
CA ILE A 69 -7.84 -52.83 20.75
C ILE A 69 -9.06 -52.44 19.91
N ARG A 70 -9.74 -53.43 19.31
CA ARG A 70 -10.92 -53.24 18.45
C ARG A 70 -12.15 -53.87 19.10
N GLN A 71 -13.31 -53.20 18.98
CA GLN A 71 -14.66 -53.76 18.81
C GLN A 71 -15.64 -52.57 18.55
N SER A 72 -16.68 -52.65 17.71
CA SER A 72 -17.14 -53.78 16.87
C SER A 72 -18.00 -53.33 15.67
N GLN A 73 -17.69 -53.90 14.49
CA GLN A 73 -18.56 -54.21 13.34
C GLN A 73 -19.13 -53.11 12.39
N HIS A 74 -19.01 -53.38 11.09
CA HIS A 74 -19.76 -52.84 9.95
C HIS A 74 -20.91 -53.81 9.56
N PRO A 75 -21.76 -53.48 8.56
CA PRO A 75 -21.57 -54.19 7.27
C PRO A 75 -21.76 -53.33 5.98
N THR A 76 -20.64 -53.17 5.25
CA THR A 76 -20.43 -53.36 3.80
C THR A 76 -21.51 -53.13 2.71
N SER A 77 -21.06 -52.42 1.65
CA SER A 77 -21.38 -52.59 0.20
C SER A 77 -22.67 -51.94 -0.36
N SER A 78 -22.80 -51.63 -1.66
CA SER A 78 -21.90 -51.87 -2.82
C SER A 78 -21.94 -50.74 -3.88
N ARG A 79 -21.05 -50.77 -4.89
CA ARG A 79 -21.12 -49.94 -6.11
C ARG A 79 -21.95 -50.66 -7.19
N ARG A 80 -22.76 -49.90 -7.95
CA ARG A 80 -22.98 -50.15 -9.40
C ARG A 80 -23.50 -48.90 -10.13
N LEU A 81 -23.31 -48.87 -11.44
CA LEU A 81 -23.92 -47.91 -12.37
C LEU A 81 -25.29 -48.45 -12.79
N THR A 82 -26.26 -47.57 -13.08
CA THR A 82 -26.83 -47.39 -14.45
C THR A 82 -27.81 -46.20 -14.53
N SER A 83 -28.26 -45.92 -15.75
CA SER A 83 -28.89 -44.70 -16.24
C SER A 83 -30.44 -44.75 -16.34
N TYR A 84 -30.99 -43.59 -16.72
CA TYR A 84 -32.23 -43.36 -17.48
C TYR A 84 -33.61 -43.20 -16.80
N ALA A 85 -34.41 -42.37 -17.48
CA ALA A 85 -35.88 -42.36 -17.59
C ALA A 85 -36.76 -41.86 -16.40
N ARG A 86 -36.92 -40.53 -16.35
CA ARG A 86 -38.21 -39.83 -16.62
C ARG A 86 -39.51 -40.61 -16.32
N THR A 87 -40.38 -40.03 -15.48
CA THR A 87 -41.84 -40.14 -15.66
C THR A 87 -42.52 -38.80 -15.34
N THR A 88 -43.65 -38.54 -16.00
CA THR A 88 -44.39 -37.27 -16.01
C THR A 88 -45.65 -37.33 -15.15
N THR A 89 -46.09 -36.19 -14.62
CA THR A 89 -47.52 -35.88 -14.46
C THR A 89 -47.80 -34.51 -15.06
N SER A 90 -48.91 -34.41 -15.79
CA SER A 90 -49.44 -33.20 -16.43
C SER A 90 -50.77 -32.81 -15.79
N ASN A 91 -51.20 -31.55 -15.97
CA ASN A 91 -52.42 -31.24 -16.73
C ASN A 91 -52.67 -29.72 -16.84
N SER A 92 -52.25 -29.18 -18.00
CA SER A 92 -53.09 -28.50 -19.01
C SER A 92 -54.09 -27.38 -18.69
N GLU A 93 -54.12 -26.43 -19.65
CA GLU A 93 -55.24 -25.55 -20.08
C GLU A 93 -55.67 -24.38 -19.18
N SER A 94 -55.97 -23.15 -19.69
CA SER A 94 -55.87 -22.53 -21.03
C SER A 94 -55.92 -20.97 -20.89
N SER A 95 -55.96 -20.05 -21.88
CA SER A 95 -56.13 -20.11 -23.36
C SER A 95 -55.56 -18.86 -24.08
N THR A 96 -54.89 -19.05 -25.22
CA THR A 96 -54.91 -18.25 -26.50
C THR A 96 -54.96 -16.71 -26.53
N THR A 97 -53.97 -16.09 -27.21
CA THR A 97 -54.03 -15.48 -28.57
C THR A 97 -52.71 -14.71 -28.86
N THR A 98 -52.04 -14.64 -30.02
CA THR A 98 -51.84 -15.43 -31.26
C THR A 98 -51.08 -14.51 -32.25
N SER A 99 -50.33 -15.09 -33.21
CA SER A 99 -49.68 -14.46 -34.39
C SER A 99 -48.30 -13.79 -34.18
N SER A 100 -47.34 -13.84 -35.12
CA SER A 100 -46.94 -14.92 -36.07
C SER A 100 -45.65 -14.50 -36.81
N GLY A 101 -44.66 -15.38 -36.96
CA GLY A 101 -43.41 -15.03 -37.67
C GLY A 101 -42.38 -16.15 -37.76
N GLN A 102 -42.65 -17.16 -38.58
CA GLN A 102 -41.66 -18.14 -39.07
C GLN A 102 -40.84 -17.54 -40.23
N ASN A 103 -39.66 -18.03 -40.62
CA ASN A 103 -38.87 -19.18 -40.16
C ASN A 103 -37.36 -18.74 -40.15
N ASP A 104 -36.30 -19.54 -40.05
CA ASP A 104 -36.09 -21.00 -40.18
C ASP A 104 -34.91 -21.46 -39.30
N CYS A 105 -34.42 -22.69 -39.45
CA CYS A 105 -33.24 -23.22 -38.77
C CYS A 105 -32.21 -23.86 -39.72
N ASN A 106 -30.93 -23.68 -39.42
CA ASN A 106 -29.89 -24.63 -39.79
C ASN A 106 -28.76 -24.58 -38.74
N SER A 107 -28.33 -25.76 -38.28
CA SER A 107 -27.23 -25.89 -37.31
C SER A 107 -25.89 -26.01 -38.02
N LEU A 108 -24.83 -25.48 -37.43
CA LEU A 108 -23.51 -26.13 -37.45
C LEU A 108 -22.66 -25.68 -36.24
N ASP A 109 -21.75 -26.56 -35.83
CA ASP A 109 -20.93 -26.44 -34.63
C ASP A 109 -19.53 -25.87 -34.97
N SER A 110 -19.00 -24.98 -34.12
CA SER A 110 -17.56 -24.66 -33.94
C SER A 110 -17.38 -23.46 -32.99
N GLY A 111 -16.45 -23.58 -32.03
CA GLY A 111 -16.07 -22.47 -31.15
C GLY A 111 -15.25 -21.39 -31.86
N ASN A 112 -15.45 -20.12 -31.48
CA ASN A 112 -14.92 -18.97 -32.22
C ASN A 112 -13.94 -18.12 -31.39
N ASN A 113 -12.66 -18.11 -31.77
CA ASN A 113 -11.68 -17.16 -31.26
C ASN A 113 -11.93 -15.78 -31.90
N ILE A 114 -12.13 -14.73 -31.11
CA ILE A 114 -12.41 -13.40 -31.65
C ILE A 114 -11.11 -12.71 -32.09
N THR A 115 -10.70 -12.97 -33.33
CA THR A 115 -9.63 -12.24 -34.05
C THR A 115 -10.22 -11.23 -35.03
N SER A 116 -10.86 -10.18 -34.50
CA SER A 116 -11.49 -9.12 -35.30
C SER A 116 -10.45 -8.20 -35.97
N ASN A 117 -9.99 -8.60 -37.16
CA ASN A 117 -9.12 -7.77 -38.00
C ASN A 117 -9.96 -6.79 -38.84
N SER A 118 -10.19 -5.57 -38.33
CA SER A 118 -10.95 -4.52 -39.01
C SER A 118 -10.12 -3.24 -39.18
N GLY A 119 -9.79 -2.89 -40.43
CA GLY A 119 -9.07 -1.66 -40.75
C GLY A 119 -9.95 -0.42 -40.60
N SER A 120 -9.93 0.21 -39.42
CA SER A 120 -10.60 1.49 -39.19
C SER A 120 -9.73 2.66 -39.67
N ASN A 121 -10.23 3.47 -40.61
CA ASN A 121 -9.62 4.76 -40.93
C ASN A 121 -9.56 5.64 -39.68
N HIS A 122 -8.40 6.22 -39.39
CA HIS A 122 -8.24 7.15 -38.26
C HIS A 122 -8.86 8.52 -38.55
N THR A 123 -10.18 8.63 -38.39
CA THR A 123 -10.81 9.90 -38.05
C THR A 123 -10.23 10.40 -36.72
N LYS A 124 -9.67 11.60 -36.71
CA LYS A 124 -9.38 12.30 -35.44
C LYS A 124 -10.69 12.51 -34.66
N PRO A 125 -10.70 12.44 -33.32
CA PRO A 125 -11.84 12.88 -32.53
C PRO A 125 -12.20 14.33 -32.91
N SER A 126 -13.46 14.57 -33.29
CA SER A 126 -13.91 15.85 -33.86
C SER A 126 -14.26 16.92 -32.82
N HIS A 127 -14.17 16.57 -31.53
CA HIS A 127 -14.50 17.45 -30.41
C HIS A 127 -13.40 17.37 -29.35
N PRO A 128 -13.13 18.47 -28.61
CA PRO A 128 -12.34 18.39 -27.38
C PRO A 128 -13.04 17.48 -26.36
N PRO A 129 -12.29 16.88 -25.42
CA PRO A 129 -12.90 16.14 -24.31
C PRO A 129 -13.84 17.06 -23.52
N SER A 130 -14.95 16.50 -23.04
CA SER A 130 -15.89 17.22 -22.17
C SER A 130 -15.18 17.74 -20.92
N PRO A 131 -15.57 18.90 -20.36
CA PRO A 131 -14.99 19.38 -19.10
C PRO A 131 -15.17 18.36 -17.96
N PRO A 132 -14.31 18.38 -16.95
CA PRO A 132 -14.50 17.57 -15.75
C PRO A 132 -15.84 17.89 -15.07
N PRO A 133 -16.53 16.90 -14.47
CA PRO A 133 -17.88 17.05 -13.95
C PRO A 133 -17.93 17.98 -12.73
N ASP A 134 -18.99 18.79 -12.64
CA ASP A 134 -19.21 19.70 -11.52
C ASP A 134 -19.43 18.94 -10.19
N PRO A 135 -18.94 19.42 -9.03
CA PRO A 135 -19.16 18.80 -7.73
C PRO A 135 -20.61 18.45 -7.38
N SER A 136 -21.59 19.23 -7.88
CA SER A 136 -23.02 18.99 -7.68
C SER A 136 -23.58 17.77 -8.42
N THR A 137 -22.82 17.19 -9.34
CA THR A 137 -23.18 15.93 -10.03
C THR A 137 -22.94 14.70 -9.17
N PHE A 138 -22.11 14.81 -8.12
CA PHE A 138 -21.86 13.72 -7.18
C PHE A 138 -22.98 13.67 -6.11
N PRO A 139 -23.45 12.47 -5.72
CA PRO A 139 -24.60 12.35 -4.83
C PRO A 139 -24.24 12.80 -3.40
N LEU A 140 -25.14 13.52 -2.72
CA LEU A 140 -24.85 14.20 -1.45
C LEU A 140 -24.25 13.27 -0.36
N TRP A 141 -24.72 12.01 -0.27
CA TRP A 141 -24.20 11.01 0.67
C TRP A 141 -22.70 10.70 0.48
N SER A 142 -22.14 10.96 -0.70
CA SER A 142 -20.71 10.75 -0.97
C SER A 142 -19.83 11.72 -0.19
N TYR A 143 -20.35 12.90 0.20
CA TYR A 143 -19.65 13.90 1.00
C TYR A 143 -19.74 13.65 2.52
N GLU A 144 -20.58 12.70 2.96
CA GLU A 144 -20.78 12.37 4.36
C GLU A 144 -19.61 11.50 4.92
N PRO A 145 -19.20 11.69 6.18
CA PRO A 145 -18.11 10.90 6.79
C PRO A 145 -18.36 9.40 6.73
N ARG A 146 -17.31 8.63 6.44
CA ARG A 146 -17.39 7.15 6.40
C ARG A 146 -17.32 6.56 7.82
N SER A 147 -18.06 5.49 8.05
CA SER A 147 -17.97 4.70 9.29
C SER A 147 -16.66 3.90 9.39
N PHE A 148 -16.15 3.45 8.25
CA PHE A 148 -14.95 2.60 8.14
C PHE A 148 -13.65 3.38 8.00
N PHE A 149 -13.70 4.69 7.71
CA PHE A 149 -12.53 5.53 7.47
C PHE A 149 -12.74 6.97 7.98
N HIS A 150 -11.85 7.45 8.84
CA HIS A 150 -11.79 8.87 9.20
C HIS A 150 -10.40 9.30 9.65
N PHE A 151 -10.16 10.62 9.63
CA PHE A 151 -8.94 11.23 10.14
C PHE A 151 -9.23 12.09 11.39
N GLU A 152 -8.71 11.63 12.53
CA GLU A 152 -8.77 12.30 13.83
C GLU A 152 -7.54 13.20 13.99
N ILE A 153 -7.72 14.51 14.19
CA ILE A 153 -6.60 15.42 14.53
C ILE A 153 -6.54 15.52 16.05
N LEU A 154 -5.44 15.01 16.63
CA LEU A 154 -5.18 15.01 18.07
C LEU A 154 -4.52 16.32 18.53
N HIS A 155 -3.61 16.87 17.71
CA HIS A 155 -2.96 18.16 17.95
C HIS A 155 -2.56 18.83 16.64
N GLN A 156 -2.44 20.16 16.64
CA GLN A 156 -1.79 20.92 15.57
C GLN A 156 -0.85 21.94 16.20
N SER A 157 0.38 22.01 15.68
CA SER A 157 1.41 22.93 16.15
C SER A 157 0.97 24.39 16.04
N SER A 158 1.30 25.16 17.07
CA SER A 158 1.25 26.63 17.09
C SER A 158 2.40 27.29 16.32
N ARG A 159 3.44 26.53 15.95
CA ARG A 159 4.67 27.03 15.29
C ARG A 159 4.76 26.70 13.80
N SER A 160 3.91 25.82 13.29
CA SER A 160 3.92 25.37 11.89
C SER A 160 2.54 24.87 11.45
N LEU A 161 2.45 24.25 10.27
CA LEU A 161 1.24 23.55 9.84
C LEU A 161 1.23 22.07 10.25
N ALA A 162 2.24 21.61 10.99
CA ALA A 162 2.38 20.22 11.42
C ALA A 162 1.25 19.75 12.34
N ARG A 163 0.84 18.50 12.16
CA ARG A 163 -0.32 17.90 12.84
C ARG A 163 0.04 16.54 13.41
N VAL A 164 -0.50 16.21 14.57
CA VAL A 164 -0.55 14.83 15.07
C VAL A 164 -1.99 14.35 15.00
N GLY A 165 -2.18 13.15 14.50
CA GLY A 165 -3.51 12.60 14.28
C GLY A 165 -3.49 11.10 14.09
N ARG A 166 -4.66 10.56 13.76
CA ARG A 166 -4.88 9.14 13.47
C ARG A 166 -5.75 8.97 12.25
N ILE A 167 -5.25 8.22 11.28
CA ILE A 167 -6.09 7.70 10.20
C ILE A 167 -6.60 6.34 10.68
N HIS A 168 -7.91 6.24 10.89
CA HIS A 168 -8.60 5.01 11.24
C HIS A 168 -9.08 4.34 9.94
N THR A 169 -8.85 3.04 9.79
CA THR A 169 -9.20 2.23 8.60
C THR A 169 -9.75 0.86 9.00
N PRO A 170 -10.35 0.07 8.09
CA PRO A 170 -10.84 -1.28 8.40
C PRO A 170 -9.80 -2.20 9.06
N HIS A 171 -8.54 -2.14 8.60
CA HIS A 171 -7.45 -2.97 9.11
C HIS A 171 -6.53 -2.26 10.10
N GLY A 172 -6.95 -1.15 10.73
CA GLY A 172 -6.29 -0.59 11.91
C GLY A 172 -6.10 0.93 11.91
N ILE A 173 -5.10 1.38 12.67
CA ILE A 173 -4.81 2.81 12.91
C ILE A 173 -3.39 3.14 12.45
N ILE A 174 -3.25 4.33 11.85
CA ILE A 174 -1.98 4.94 11.45
C ILE A 174 -1.82 6.26 12.22
N ASP A 175 -0.82 6.38 13.09
CA ASP A 175 -0.53 7.62 13.85
C ASP A 175 0.32 8.57 12.99
N THR A 176 -0.17 9.78 12.72
CA THR A 176 0.45 10.74 11.80
C THR A 176 1.28 11.82 12.52
N PRO A 177 2.34 12.38 11.91
CA PRO A 177 2.97 11.96 10.64
C PRO A 177 3.50 10.51 10.66
N SER A 178 3.42 9.81 9.53
CA SER A 178 3.91 8.43 9.37
C SER A 178 4.68 8.19 8.08
N TYR A 179 5.69 7.32 8.16
CA TYR A 179 6.40 6.78 6.99
C TYR A 179 5.65 5.57 6.44
N VAL A 180 5.69 5.38 5.11
CA VAL A 180 5.02 4.30 4.40
C VAL A 180 6.04 3.49 3.58
N ALA A 181 6.22 2.22 3.94
CA ALA A 181 7.16 1.33 3.25
C ALA A 181 6.58 0.77 1.95
N VAL A 182 7.37 0.79 0.86
CA VAL A 182 6.92 0.43 -0.49
C VAL A 182 7.21 -1.04 -0.83
N ALA A 183 6.15 -1.85 -0.88
CA ALA A 183 6.12 -3.27 -1.19
C ALA A 183 5.87 -3.52 -2.69
N THR A 184 6.93 -3.44 -3.50
CA THR A 184 6.85 -3.34 -4.98
C THR A 184 6.07 -4.45 -5.69
N ASN A 185 5.98 -5.68 -5.16
CA ASN A 185 5.15 -6.77 -5.72
C ASN A 185 4.26 -7.39 -4.62
N GLY A 186 3.70 -6.57 -3.73
CA GLY A 186 3.04 -7.06 -2.51
C GLY A 186 4.00 -7.63 -1.46
N ALA A 187 5.31 -7.38 -1.62
CA ALA A 187 6.37 -7.78 -0.69
C ALA A 187 7.44 -6.68 -0.58
N LEU A 188 7.99 -6.49 0.62
CA LEU A 188 9.15 -5.62 0.85
C LEU A 188 10.45 -6.30 0.38
N LYS A 189 11.40 -5.49 -0.07
CA LYS A 189 12.65 -5.98 -0.67
C LYS A 189 13.66 -6.39 0.40
N GLY A 190 13.56 -7.63 0.87
CA GLY A 190 14.52 -8.28 1.77
C GLY A 190 14.00 -8.60 3.17
N VAL A 191 12.77 -8.23 3.49
CA VAL A 191 12.13 -8.43 4.81
C VAL A 191 10.68 -8.87 4.62
N ASP A 192 10.17 -9.75 5.48
CA ASP A 192 8.76 -10.14 5.53
C ASP A 192 7.91 -9.11 6.30
N PHE A 193 6.58 -9.19 6.18
CA PHE A 193 5.71 -8.20 6.81
C PHE A 193 5.64 -8.28 8.34
N ARG A 194 5.76 -9.45 8.97
CA ARG A 194 5.81 -9.53 10.43
C ARG A 194 7.06 -8.85 10.96
N SER A 195 8.23 -9.12 10.36
CA SER A 195 9.49 -8.43 10.72
C SER A 195 9.47 -6.92 10.44
N ALA A 196 8.64 -6.45 9.50
CA ALA A 196 8.42 -5.01 9.26
C ALA A 196 7.42 -4.39 10.25
N ASP A 197 6.37 -5.12 10.65
CA ASP A 197 5.39 -4.69 11.64
C ASP A 197 6.00 -4.66 13.06
N GLU A 198 6.94 -5.59 13.36
CA GLU A 198 7.84 -5.54 14.52
C GLU A 198 8.78 -4.32 14.49
N ALA A 199 9.14 -3.82 13.31
CA ALA A 199 9.82 -2.54 13.11
C ALA A 199 8.86 -1.32 13.11
N ASN A 200 7.67 -1.47 13.71
CA ASN A 200 6.59 -0.49 13.84
C ASN A 200 6.02 0.05 12.51
N GLN A 201 6.11 -0.70 11.41
CA GLN A 201 5.49 -0.28 10.14
C GLN A 201 3.96 -0.37 10.22
N GLN A 202 3.27 0.78 10.16
CA GLN A 202 1.80 0.83 10.25
C GLN A 202 1.15 0.65 8.87
N LEU A 203 1.33 1.60 7.94
CA LEU A 203 0.84 1.51 6.56
C LEU A 203 1.91 0.96 5.62
N ILE A 204 1.52 0.15 4.62
CA ILE A 204 2.41 -0.34 3.56
C ILE A 204 1.80 -0.09 2.18
N PHE A 205 2.63 0.42 1.26
CA PHE A 205 2.25 0.81 -0.09
C PHE A 205 2.54 -0.34 -1.08
N CYS A 206 1.50 -0.92 -1.65
CA CYS A 206 1.56 -2.01 -2.60
C CYS A 206 1.30 -1.50 -4.02
N ASN A 207 2.14 -1.88 -4.99
CA ASN A 207 2.04 -1.33 -6.34
C ASN A 207 1.08 -2.11 -7.25
N THR A 208 0.08 -1.42 -7.79
CA THR A 208 -0.95 -1.97 -8.68
C THR A 208 -0.38 -2.42 -10.02
N TYR A 209 0.55 -1.67 -10.62
CA TYR A 209 1.15 -2.03 -11.92
C TYR A 209 1.85 -3.40 -11.87
N HIS A 210 2.67 -3.64 -10.85
CA HIS A 210 3.34 -4.92 -10.67
C HIS A 210 2.38 -6.04 -10.28
N LEU A 211 1.38 -5.79 -9.41
CA LEU A 211 0.38 -6.78 -9.02
C LEU A 211 -0.58 -7.18 -10.16
N LEU A 212 -0.92 -6.24 -11.04
CA LEU A 212 -1.66 -6.48 -12.29
C LEU A 212 -0.89 -7.41 -13.23
N LEU A 213 0.42 -7.17 -13.40
CA LEU A 213 1.27 -7.98 -14.26
C LEU A 213 1.69 -9.33 -13.63
N GLN A 214 1.69 -9.44 -12.29
CA GLN A 214 1.85 -10.69 -11.56
C GLN A 214 1.44 -10.51 -10.07
N PRO A 215 0.51 -11.31 -9.52
CA PRO A 215 -0.09 -12.50 -10.13
C PRO A 215 -1.33 -12.23 -10.99
N GLY A 216 -1.75 -10.96 -11.13
CA GLY A 216 -3.03 -10.57 -11.71
C GLY A 216 -4.10 -10.37 -10.63
N ALA A 217 -4.98 -9.38 -10.82
CA ALA A 217 -5.99 -8.98 -9.84
C ALA A 217 -6.93 -10.13 -9.44
N GLU A 218 -7.37 -10.93 -10.42
CA GLU A 218 -8.23 -12.10 -10.22
C GLU A 218 -7.61 -13.15 -9.28
N VAL A 219 -6.28 -13.32 -9.32
CA VAL A 219 -5.58 -14.29 -8.45
C VAL A 219 -5.52 -13.79 -7.00
N VAL A 220 -5.35 -12.48 -6.80
CA VAL A 220 -5.39 -11.86 -5.46
C VAL A 220 -6.81 -11.89 -4.90
N GLU A 221 -7.83 -11.61 -5.71
CA GLU A 221 -9.23 -11.68 -5.28
C GLU A 221 -9.64 -13.12 -4.93
N LYS A 222 -9.27 -14.12 -5.75
CA LYS A 222 -9.49 -15.54 -5.45
C LYS A 222 -8.72 -16.05 -4.22
N ALA A 223 -7.58 -15.45 -3.89
CA ALA A 223 -6.92 -15.71 -2.61
C ALA A 223 -7.69 -15.12 -1.40
N GLY A 224 -8.61 -14.18 -1.63
CA GLY A 224 -9.41 -13.47 -0.64
C GLY A 224 -8.83 -12.11 -0.27
N GLY A 225 -8.33 -11.36 -1.25
CA GLY A 225 -7.80 -10.01 -1.09
C GLY A 225 -6.32 -9.98 -0.68
N LEU A 226 -5.70 -8.82 -0.87
CA LEU A 226 -4.25 -8.61 -0.73
C LEU A 226 -3.78 -8.86 0.70
N HIS A 227 -4.51 -8.36 1.70
CA HIS A 227 -4.24 -8.59 3.13
C HIS A 227 -4.10 -10.08 3.48
N LYS A 228 -4.97 -10.92 2.92
CA LYS A 228 -4.92 -12.38 3.12
C LYS A 228 -3.84 -13.03 2.27
N PHE A 229 -3.68 -12.62 1.01
CA PHE A 229 -2.66 -13.12 0.09
C PHE A 229 -1.23 -12.93 0.63
N VAL A 230 -0.97 -11.80 1.30
CA VAL A 230 0.34 -11.48 1.90
C VAL A 230 0.45 -11.79 3.40
N ASN A 231 -0.63 -12.34 3.99
CA ASN A 231 -0.78 -12.62 5.42
C ASN A 231 -0.47 -11.41 6.34
N ARG A 232 -1.03 -10.25 6.03
CA ARG A 232 -0.99 -9.01 6.84
C ARG A 232 -2.40 -8.47 7.00
N LYS A 233 -3.12 -9.00 7.99
CA LYS A 233 -4.57 -8.80 8.19
C LYS A 233 -4.87 -7.59 9.06
N ASP A 234 -4.14 -7.45 10.17
CA ASP A 234 -4.46 -6.50 11.25
C ASP A 234 -3.64 -5.20 11.14
N ARG A 235 -3.23 -4.84 9.91
CA ARG A 235 -2.51 -3.61 9.58
C ARG A 235 -2.88 -3.11 8.16
N PRO A 236 -3.02 -1.79 7.96
CA PRO A 236 -3.55 -1.24 6.70
C PRO A 236 -2.59 -1.27 5.52
N LEU A 237 -3.17 -1.33 4.32
CA LEU A 237 -2.49 -1.24 3.02
C LEU A 237 -3.00 -0.04 2.20
N ILE A 238 -2.12 0.52 1.38
CA ILE A 238 -2.46 1.51 0.34
C ILE A 238 -2.02 0.98 -1.03
N THR A 239 -2.84 1.18 -2.07
CA THR A 239 -2.47 0.81 -3.46
C THR A 239 -2.54 2.00 -4.39
N ASP A 240 -1.49 2.19 -5.19
CA ASP A 240 -1.46 3.21 -6.25
C ASP A 240 -2.28 2.82 -7.47
N SER A 241 -2.36 3.72 -8.46
CA SER A 241 -3.03 3.47 -9.74
C SER A 241 -2.24 2.53 -10.66
N GLY A 242 -0.93 2.40 -10.46
CA GLY A 242 -0.02 1.81 -11.43
C GLY A 242 0.39 2.75 -12.58
N GLY A 243 -0.24 3.92 -12.73
CA GLY A 243 0.04 4.87 -13.80
C GLY A 243 1.49 5.37 -13.77
N PHE A 244 1.96 5.81 -12.59
CA PHE A 244 3.34 6.27 -12.37
C PHE A 244 4.40 5.31 -12.94
N GLN A 245 4.22 4.00 -12.78
CA GLN A 245 5.19 3.00 -13.23
C GLN A 245 5.14 2.78 -14.74
N VAL A 246 3.96 2.89 -15.36
CA VAL A 246 3.81 2.94 -16.82
C VAL A 246 4.61 4.12 -17.39
N PHE A 247 4.42 5.33 -16.84
CA PHE A 247 5.08 6.54 -17.33
C PHE A 247 6.60 6.51 -17.07
N SER A 248 7.04 6.16 -15.86
CA SER A 248 8.47 6.14 -15.51
C SER A 248 9.28 5.09 -16.29
N LEU A 249 8.71 3.95 -16.66
CA LEU A 249 9.37 2.95 -17.50
C LEU A 249 9.47 3.36 -18.98
N ALA A 250 8.58 4.24 -19.47
CA ALA A 250 8.59 4.71 -20.85
C ALA A 250 9.45 5.97 -21.05
N TYR A 251 9.39 6.92 -20.11
CA TYR A 251 10.21 8.14 -20.16
C TYR A 251 11.62 7.93 -19.57
N GLY A 252 11.83 6.86 -18.79
CA GLY A 252 13.14 6.39 -18.32
C GLY A 252 13.79 7.22 -17.21
N SER A 253 13.59 8.54 -17.20
CA SER A 253 14.30 9.47 -16.31
C SER A 253 13.65 9.66 -14.94
N VAL A 254 12.31 9.57 -14.85
CA VAL A 254 11.51 9.82 -13.62
C VAL A 254 12.01 9.01 -12.42
N HIS A 255 12.45 7.76 -12.63
CA HIS A 255 13.02 6.96 -11.54
C HIS A 255 14.41 7.43 -11.12
N GLU A 256 15.28 7.90 -12.03
CA GLU A 256 16.56 8.50 -11.60
C GLU A 256 16.31 9.83 -10.86
N GLU A 257 15.54 10.74 -11.47
CA GLU A 257 15.22 12.08 -10.93
C GLU A 257 14.71 12.05 -9.48
N LEU A 258 13.71 11.21 -9.18
CA LEU A 258 13.14 11.08 -7.83
C LEU A 258 13.99 10.19 -6.89
N SER A 259 14.89 9.35 -7.41
CA SER A 259 15.68 8.44 -6.57
C SER A 259 17.06 8.98 -6.18
N THR A 260 17.62 9.93 -6.94
CA THR A 260 18.88 10.62 -6.65
C THR A 260 18.67 11.97 -5.97
N GLY A 261 18.24 11.95 -4.70
CA GLY A 261 18.16 13.17 -3.88
C GLY A 261 19.52 13.87 -3.76
N GLY A 262 19.69 14.99 -4.46
CA GLY A 262 20.82 15.94 -4.33
C GLY A 262 22.18 15.52 -4.92
N GLU A 263 22.54 14.24 -4.93
CA GLU A 263 23.88 13.80 -5.36
C GLU A 263 24.03 13.62 -6.89
N LEU A 264 24.17 14.75 -7.60
CA LEU A 264 24.71 14.75 -8.97
C LEU A 264 26.13 14.19 -8.99
N LYS A 265 26.31 12.96 -9.48
CA LYS A 265 27.63 12.45 -9.88
C LYS A 265 28.22 13.36 -10.96
N ARG A 266 29.19 14.19 -10.58
CA ARG A 266 30.02 14.97 -11.52
C ARG A 266 30.60 14.04 -12.59
N ALA A 267 30.13 14.17 -13.82
CA ALA A 267 30.66 13.43 -14.97
C ALA A 267 32.11 13.88 -15.22
N SER A 268 33.08 13.12 -14.70
CA SER A 268 34.50 13.42 -14.80
C SER A 268 35.00 13.21 -16.23
N LYS A 269 34.92 14.26 -17.06
CA LYS A 269 35.61 14.36 -18.36
C LYS A 269 37.13 14.33 -18.16
N GLY A 270 37.69 13.15 -17.93
CA GLY A 270 39.10 12.89 -17.66
C GLY A 270 39.85 12.33 -18.87
N LYS A 271 40.02 13.13 -19.94
CA LYS A 271 40.88 12.74 -21.07
C LYS A 271 42.35 12.70 -20.62
N ARG A 272 42.87 11.52 -20.24
CA ARG A 272 44.31 11.24 -20.22
C ARG A 272 44.57 9.85 -20.80
N GLY A 273 45.24 9.82 -21.95
CA GLY A 273 45.77 8.58 -22.51
C GLY A 273 47.07 8.19 -21.82
N GLY A 274 47.26 6.89 -21.61
CA GLY A 274 48.52 6.29 -21.21
C GLY A 274 48.68 4.97 -21.96
N LYS A 275 49.80 4.77 -22.65
CA LYS A 275 50.08 3.49 -23.33
C LYS A 275 50.49 2.45 -22.27
N GLY A 276 49.82 1.30 -22.27
CA GLY A 276 50.24 0.08 -21.57
C GLY A 276 50.37 -1.05 -22.58
N ILE A 277 51.43 -1.85 -22.45
CA ILE A 277 51.78 -2.92 -23.40
C ILE A 277 51.03 -4.21 -23.03
N PRO A 278 50.55 -5.01 -24.01
CA PRO A 278 49.72 -6.18 -23.73
C PRO A 278 50.53 -7.34 -23.14
N THR A 279 49.85 -8.16 -22.33
CA THR A 279 50.18 -9.57 -22.14
C THR A 279 48.98 -10.39 -22.59
N ALA A 280 49.21 -11.31 -23.51
CA ALA A 280 48.21 -12.30 -23.89
C ALA A 280 48.35 -13.52 -22.99
N ASN A 281 47.22 -14.15 -22.68
CA ASN A 281 47.11 -15.60 -22.62
C ASN A 281 45.73 -15.95 -23.17
N ASN A 282 45.68 -16.92 -24.08
CA ASN A 282 44.43 -17.48 -24.56
C ASN A 282 44.08 -18.64 -23.62
N ASP A 283 42.88 -18.64 -23.06
CA ASP A 283 42.17 -19.86 -22.71
C ASP A 283 40.84 -19.81 -23.47
N ASP A 284 40.54 -20.88 -24.19
CA ASP A 284 39.50 -20.95 -25.21
C ASP A 284 38.29 -21.74 -24.66
N ASP A 285 37.14 -21.07 -24.51
CA ASP A 285 35.87 -21.73 -24.18
C ASP A 285 34.73 -21.12 -25.02
N GLY A 286 34.01 -21.99 -25.73
CA GLY A 286 33.07 -21.68 -26.81
C GLY A 286 31.70 -21.17 -26.35
N GLY A 287 31.66 -20.21 -25.41
CA GLY A 287 30.43 -19.62 -24.92
C GLY A 287 29.79 -18.65 -25.91
N ASN A 288 28.71 -19.06 -26.59
CA ASN A 288 27.96 -18.24 -27.57
C ASN A 288 27.20 -17.06 -26.91
N ASN A 289 27.95 -16.02 -26.54
CA ASN A 289 27.49 -14.83 -25.84
C ASN A 289 26.73 -13.87 -26.77
N SER A 290 25.54 -14.31 -27.18
CA SER A 290 24.50 -13.45 -27.73
C SER A 290 24.05 -12.44 -26.66
N ARG A 291 24.72 -11.27 -26.63
CA ARG A 291 24.30 -10.12 -25.81
C ARG A 291 22.80 -9.90 -26.00
N PRO A 292 21.98 -9.81 -24.92
CA PRO A 292 20.61 -9.37 -25.06
C PRO A 292 20.62 -7.99 -25.69
N THR A 293 20.03 -7.87 -26.88
CA THR A 293 19.87 -6.59 -27.56
C THR A 293 19.02 -5.70 -26.67
N ALA A 294 19.46 -4.45 -26.48
CA ALA A 294 18.73 -3.50 -25.64
C ALA A 294 17.31 -3.35 -26.18
N SER A 295 16.33 -3.84 -25.41
CA SER A 295 14.92 -3.73 -25.77
C SER A 295 14.55 -2.26 -25.92
N GLN A 296 13.94 -1.91 -27.06
CA GLN A 296 13.38 -0.57 -27.27
C GLN A 296 12.50 -0.18 -26.07
N PRO A 297 12.54 1.09 -25.61
CA PRO A 297 11.75 1.52 -24.46
C PRO A 297 10.27 1.21 -24.69
N PRO A 298 9.53 0.73 -23.68
CA PRO A 298 8.16 0.27 -23.85
C PRO A 298 7.28 1.42 -24.35
N SER A 299 6.69 1.26 -25.54
CA SER A 299 5.88 2.31 -26.16
C SER A 299 4.60 2.56 -25.37
N VAL A 300 4.58 3.68 -24.65
CA VAL A 300 3.41 4.20 -23.96
C VAL A 300 2.68 5.20 -24.86
N LYS A 301 1.36 5.06 -24.94
CA LYS A 301 0.47 6.01 -25.58
C LYS A 301 -0.62 6.40 -24.60
N VAL A 302 -0.66 7.68 -24.24
CA VAL A 302 -1.74 8.26 -23.44
C VAL A 302 -2.89 8.68 -24.36
N THR A 303 -4.12 8.54 -23.88
CA THR A 303 -5.38 8.87 -24.56
C THR A 303 -6.37 9.40 -23.54
N GLU A 304 -7.55 9.89 -23.95
CA GLU A 304 -8.58 10.27 -22.97
C GLU A 304 -9.16 9.03 -22.25
N ASP A 305 -9.24 7.88 -22.92
CA ASP A 305 -9.76 6.64 -22.33
C ASP A 305 -8.90 6.13 -21.17
N GLY A 306 -7.58 6.27 -21.28
CA GLY A 306 -6.58 5.76 -20.35
C GLY A 306 -5.17 5.76 -20.94
N VAL A 307 -4.27 4.96 -20.35
CA VAL A 307 -2.90 4.75 -20.82
C VAL A 307 -2.70 3.35 -21.41
N VAL A 308 -2.19 3.29 -22.64
CA VAL A 308 -1.84 2.07 -23.35
C VAL A 308 -0.35 1.81 -23.20
N PHE A 309 0.04 0.60 -22.79
CA PHE A 309 1.44 0.21 -22.59
C PHE A 309 1.72 -1.24 -22.99
N ARG A 310 2.99 -1.65 -22.95
CA ARG A 310 3.41 -3.05 -23.05
C ARG A 310 4.07 -3.50 -21.75
N SER A 311 3.65 -4.66 -21.27
CA SER A 311 4.25 -5.34 -20.12
C SER A 311 5.74 -5.60 -20.35
N TYR A 312 6.56 -5.27 -19.35
CA TYR A 312 8.01 -5.52 -19.36
C TYR A 312 8.39 -7.01 -19.20
N ARG A 313 7.41 -7.89 -18.92
CA ARG A 313 7.64 -9.32 -18.67
C ARG A 313 7.54 -10.17 -19.94
N ASP A 314 6.56 -9.88 -20.77
CA ASP A 314 6.10 -10.71 -21.89
C ASP A 314 5.73 -9.90 -23.16
N GLY A 315 5.78 -8.57 -23.10
CA GLY A 315 5.43 -7.68 -24.22
C GLY A 315 3.93 -7.53 -24.48
N THR A 316 3.06 -8.19 -23.70
CA THR A 316 1.60 -8.12 -23.80
C THR A 316 1.12 -6.68 -23.68
N LYS A 317 0.18 -6.29 -24.54
CA LYS A 317 -0.35 -4.92 -24.61
C LYS A 317 -1.52 -4.77 -23.64
N TYR A 318 -1.43 -3.80 -22.73
CA TYR A 318 -2.47 -3.45 -21.78
C TYR A 318 -3.04 -2.06 -22.09
N LEU A 319 -4.31 -1.86 -21.73
CA LEU A 319 -4.94 -0.55 -21.58
C LEU A 319 -5.37 -0.43 -20.12
N LEU A 320 -4.87 0.59 -19.44
CA LEU A 320 -5.21 0.93 -18.06
C LEU A 320 -6.07 2.19 -18.09
N THR A 321 -7.35 2.06 -17.74
CA THR A 321 -8.31 3.17 -17.64
C THR A 321 -8.53 3.50 -16.17
N PRO A 322 -9.06 4.69 -15.84
CA PRO A 322 -9.60 5.02 -14.52
C PRO A 322 -10.43 3.88 -13.90
N GLU A 323 -11.38 3.35 -14.66
CA GLU A 323 -12.33 2.33 -14.20
C GLU A 323 -11.61 0.99 -13.94
N SER A 324 -10.81 0.51 -14.89
CA SER A 324 -10.10 -0.77 -14.74
C SER A 324 -9.03 -0.72 -13.63
N THR A 325 -8.47 0.46 -13.36
CA THR A 325 -7.58 0.72 -12.22
C THR A 325 -8.33 0.52 -10.91
N VAL A 326 -9.48 1.19 -10.75
CA VAL A 326 -10.30 1.09 -9.54
C VAL A 326 -10.81 -0.33 -9.35
N GLN A 327 -11.28 -0.99 -10.41
CA GLN A 327 -11.71 -2.40 -10.36
C GLN A 327 -10.60 -3.33 -9.86
N ALA A 328 -9.37 -3.18 -10.34
CA ALA A 328 -8.22 -3.94 -9.84
C ALA A 328 -7.94 -3.65 -8.36
N GLN A 329 -8.03 -2.39 -7.92
CA GLN A 329 -7.90 -1.99 -6.52
C GLN A 329 -9.04 -2.53 -5.65
N LYS A 330 -10.27 -2.65 -6.19
CA LYS A 330 -11.41 -3.33 -5.56
C LYS A 330 -11.21 -4.84 -5.45
N SER A 331 -10.46 -5.46 -6.37
CA SER A 331 -10.04 -6.87 -6.30
C SER A 331 -8.89 -7.11 -5.31
N PHE A 332 -8.00 -6.12 -5.12
CA PHE A 332 -6.97 -6.15 -4.09
C PHE A 332 -7.53 -5.91 -2.68
N GLY A 333 -8.50 -5.01 -2.51
CA GLY A 333 -9.14 -4.75 -1.21
C GLY A 333 -8.21 -4.11 -0.16
N ALA A 334 -7.33 -3.20 -0.58
CA ALA A 334 -6.49 -2.40 0.32
C ALA A 334 -7.26 -1.18 0.87
N ASP A 335 -7.02 -0.80 2.13
CA ASP A 335 -7.76 0.26 2.85
C ASP A 335 -7.83 1.60 2.12
N ILE A 336 -6.76 2.00 1.44
CA ILE A 336 -6.66 3.28 0.72
C ILE A 336 -6.25 3.05 -0.73
N ILE A 337 -6.89 3.73 -1.68
CA ILE A 337 -6.63 3.58 -3.11
C ILE A 337 -6.42 4.94 -3.79
N ILE A 338 -5.47 5.00 -4.73
CA ILE A 338 -5.15 6.22 -5.50
C ILE A 338 -5.72 6.10 -6.93
N PRO A 339 -6.51 7.06 -7.42
CA PRO A 339 -7.07 7.05 -8.78
C PRO A 339 -5.98 7.22 -9.85
N LEU A 340 -6.32 6.96 -11.12
CA LEU A 340 -5.37 7.10 -12.22
C LEU A 340 -5.11 8.59 -12.55
N ASP A 341 -3.87 9.02 -12.33
CA ASP A 341 -3.33 10.33 -12.72
C ASP A 341 -2.46 10.23 -14.00
N GLU A 342 -2.24 11.35 -14.70
CA GLU A 342 -1.20 11.44 -15.73
C GLU A 342 0.08 12.03 -15.15
N LEU A 343 1.22 11.39 -15.42
CA LEU A 343 2.54 11.84 -14.97
C LEU A 343 3.39 12.37 -16.15
N PRO A 344 3.30 13.67 -16.47
CA PRO A 344 4.24 14.31 -17.37
C PRO A 344 5.66 14.36 -16.78
N PRO A 345 6.72 14.31 -17.61
CA PRO A 345 8.10 14.54 -17.17
C PRO A 345 8.31 15.95 -16.61
N TYR A 346 9.34 16.13 -15.79
CA TYR A 346 9.63 17.40 -15.11
C TYR A 346 9.79 18.59 -16.06
N HIS A 347 10.48 18.38 -17.18
CA HIS A 347 10.63 19.36 -18.25
C HIS A 347 9.60 19.10 -19.36
N ILE A 348 8.54 19.90 -19.38
CA ILE A 348 7.45 19.79 -20.34
C ILE A 348 6.95 21.19 -20.76
N ASP A 349 6.35 21.29 -21.94
CA ASP A 349 5.66 22.49 -22.41
C ASP A 349 4.44 22.83 -21.50
N PRO A 350 4.24 24.11 -21.11
CA PRO A 350 3.14 24.50 -20.22
C PRO A 350 1.74 24.12 -20.74
N THR A 351 1.52 24.17 -22.06
CA THR A 351 0.25 23.78 -22.68
C THR A 351 -0.01 22.29 -22.50
N VAL A 352 1.03 21.47 -22.63
CA VAL A 352 0.92 20.01 -22.44
C VAL A 352 0.76 19.66 -20.96
N LEU A 353 1.39 20.42 -20.05
CA LEU A 353 1.15 20.30 -18.61
C LEU A 353 -0.31 20.64 -18.24
N GLU A 354 -0.88 21.71 -18.79
CA GLU A 354 -2.30 22.05 -18.57
C GLU A 354 -3.24 20.96 -19.11
N ASN A 355 -3.02 20.49 -20.35
CA ASN A 355 -3.77 19.38 -20.93
C ASN A 355 -3.67 18.07 -20.11
N SER A 356 -2.60 17.92 -19.33
CA SER A 356 -2.36 16.76 -18.47
C SER A 356 -3.05 16.90 -17.10
N VAL A 357 -3.03 18.10 -16.51
CA VAL A 357 -3.80 18.45 -15.31
C VAL A 357 -5.30 18.28 -15.57
N GLU A 358 -5.81 18.78 -16.69
CA GLU A 358 -7.23 18.62 -17.03
C GLU A 358 -7.63 17.18 -17.32
N ARG A 359 -6.75 16.37 -17.92
CA ARG A 359 -7.03 14.94 -18.12
C ARG A 359 -7.03 14.19 -16.80
N THR A 360 -6.09 14.50 -15.91
CA THR A 360 -6.05 13.99 -14.54
C THR A 360 -7.37 14.31 -13.82
N HIS A 361 -7.91 15.52 -13.93
CA HIS A 361 -9.22 15.87 -13.35
C HIS A 361 -10.39 15.03 -13.87
N ARG A 362 -10.40 14.71 -15.16
CA ARG A 362 -11.43 13.84 -15.78
C ARG A 362 -11.24 12.37 -15.40
N TRP A 363 -10.00 11.90 -15.35
CA TRP A 363 -9.64 10.54 -14.95
C TRP A 363 -9.92 10.27 -13.47
N GLU A 364 -9.59 11.22 -12.59
CA GLU A 364 -9.87 11.10 -11.16
C GLU A 364 -11.37 11.18 -10.87
N ALA A 365 -12.12 12.04 -11.56
CA ALA A 365 -13.57 12.07 -11.46
C ALA A 365 -14.22 10.75 -11.94
N ARG A 366 -13.75 10.17 -13.05
CA ARG A 366 -14.17 8.83 -13.52
C ARG A 366 -13.84 7.73 -12.51
N SER A 367 -12.62 7.76 -11.95
CA SER A 367 -12.20 6.85 -10.89
C SER A 367 -13.11 6.95 -9.66
N LEU A 368 -13.50 8.17 -9.28
CA LEU A 368 -14.37 8.42 -8.13
C LEU A 368 -15.82 7.96 -8.40
N VAL A 369 -16.35 8.13 -9.62
CA VAL A 369 -17.66 7.58 -10.01
C VAL A 369 -17.65 6.04 -9.95
N GLU A 370 -16.64 5.38 -10.51
CA GLU A 370 -16.48 3.92 -10.42
C GLU A 370 -16.36 3.47 -8.95
N HIS A 371 -15.56 4.18 -8.15
CA HIS A 371 -15.40 3.90 -6.73
C HIS A 371 -16.71 4.01 -5.95
N LEU A 372 -17.49 5.07 -6.18
CA LEU A 372 -18.76 5.33 -5.48
C LEU A 372 -19.86 4.34 -5.88
N SER A 373 -19.74 3.69 -7.05
CA SER A 373 -20.63 2.57 -7.42
C SER A 373 -20.46 1.36 -6.48
N ASN A 374 -19.26 1.13 -5.94
CA ASN A 374 -18.95 0.04 -5.02
C ASN A 374 -17.76 0.37 -4.11
N VAL A 375 -18.03 1.01 -2.98
CA VAL A 375 -16.99 1.54 -2.06
C VAL A 375 -16.11 0.43 -1.47
N LYS A 376 -16.64 -0.80 -1.22
CA LYS A 376 -15.93 -1.95 -0.59
C LYS A 376 -15.15 -1.60 0.70
N GLU A 377 -15.59 -0.62 1.50
CA GLU A 377 -14.89 -0.13 2.71
C GLU A 377 -13.46 0.42 2.45
N GLN A 378 -13.16 0.81 1.21
CA GLN A 378 -11.89 1.43 0.83
C GLN A 378 -12.06 2.95 0.74
N ALA A 379 -11.06 3.71 1.16
CA ALA A 379 -10.98 5.16 0.99
C ALA A 379 -10.26 5.52 -0.33
N MET A 380 -10.62 6.64 -0.97
CA MET A 380 -9.91 7.16 -2.15
C MET A 380 -9.31 8.54 -1.90
N TYR A 381 -8.02 8.70 -2.23
CA TYR A 381 -7.34 10.01 -2.13
C TYR A 381 -7.10 10.57 -3.54
N CYS A 382 -7.44 11.84 -3.80
CA CYS A 382 -7.12 12.47 -5.10
C CYS A 382 -5.62 12.74 -5.28
N VAL A 383 -5.14 12.96 -6.51
CA VAL A 383 -3.73 13.33 -6.79
C VAL A 383 -3.63 14.78 -7.27
N ILE A 384 -3.37 15.69 -6.33
CA ILE A 384 -3.10 17.08 -6.69
C ILE A 384 -1.79 17.13 -7.49
N HIS A 385 -1.91 17.30 -8.81
CA HIS A 385 -0.84 17.59 -9.77
C HIS A 385 -0.85 19.07 -10.19
N GLY A 386 0.31 19.62 -10.56
CA GLY A 386 0.40 20.88 -11.32
C GLY A 386 1.81 21.27 -11.76
N GLY A 387 2.76 20.33 -11.78
CA GLY A 387 4.19 20.65 -11.83
C GLY A 387 4.61 21.64 -10.72
N LEU A 388 5.45 22.61 -11.06
CA LEU A 388 5.71 23.79 -10.22
C LEU A 388 4.84 25.01 -10.59
N ASP A 389 3.92 24.90 -11.55
CA ASP A 389 3.06 26.02 -11.91
C ASP A 389 1.99 26.23 -10.82
N ARG A 390 2.06 27.39 -10.15
CA ARG A 390 1.17 27.72 -9.04
C ARG A 390 -0.28 27.92 -9.48
N ASN A 391 -0.55 28.32 -10.72
CA ASN A 391 -1.91 28.47 -11.25
C ASN A 391 -2.53 27.09 -11.53
N LEU A 392 -1.79 26.19 -12.17
CA LEU A 392 -2.24 24.82 -12.43
C LEU A 392 -2.36 24.01 -11.12
N ARG A 393 -1.42 24.16 -10.18
CA ARG A 393 -1.53 23.63 -8.82
C ARG A 393 -2.79 24.14 -8.12
N LYS A 394 -3.11 25.43 -8.24
CA LYS A 394 -4.33 26.01 -7.67
C LYS A 394 -5.60 25.48 -8.34
N LYS A 395 -5.70 25.51 -9.68
CA LYS A 395 -6.78 24.92 -10.49
C LYS A 395 -7.07 23.47 -10.05
N SER A 396 -6.00 22.71 -9.82
CA SER A 396 -6.04 21.30 -9.40
C SER A 396 -6.46 21.10 -7.95
N LEU A 397 -5.90 21.87 -7.02
CA LEU A 397 -6.30 21.88 -5.61
C LEU A 397 -7.77 22.27 -5.47
N GLU A 398 -8.20 23.36 -6.09
CA GLU A 398 -9.58 23.86 -5.96
C GLU A 398 -10.60 22.86 -6.50
N TYR A 399 -10.39 22.28 -7.69
CA TYR A 399 -11.27 21.27 -8.25
C TYR A 399 -11.26 19.97 -7.43
N LEU A 400 -10.13 19.28 -7.31
CA LEU A 400 -10.10 17.93 -6.71
C LEU A 400 -10.52 17.92 -5.24
N THR A 401 -10.21 18.98 -4.48
CA THR A 401 -10.62 19.06 -3.06
C THR A 401 -12.10 19.35 -2.85
N SER A 402 -12.80 19.88 -3.88
CA SER A 402 -14.25 20.09 -3.88
C SER A 402 -15.04 18.81 -4.18
N LEU A 403 -14.37 17.73 -4.60
CA LEU A 403 -14.96 16.41 -4.84
C LEU A 403 -14.96 15.52 -3.58
N PRO A 404 -15.82 14.48 -3.52
CA PRO A 404 -16.02 13.62 -2.35
C PRO A 404 -14.91 12.55 -2.14
N PHE A 405 -13.64 12.93 -2.30
CA PHE A 405 -12.49 12.08 -1.92
C PHE A 405 -12.29 12.07 -0.40
N ASP A 406 -11.80 10.97 0.16
CA ASP A 406 -11.59 10.81 1.60
C ASP A 406 -10.27 11.44 2.09
N GLY A 407 -9.30 11.65 1.19
CA GLY A 407 -7.99 12.27 1.46
C GLY A 407 -7.34 12.93 0.25
N TYR A 408 -6.17 13.53 0.44
CA TYR A 408 -5.47 14.30 -0.59
C TYR A 408 -4.02 13.85 -0.75
N ALA A 409 -3.67 13.24 -1.89
CA ALA A 409 -2.28 12.98 -2.25
C ALA A 409 -1.68 14.17 -3.01
N ILE A 410 -0.40 14.41 -2.77
CA ILE A 410 0.43 15.42 -3.42
C ILE A 410 1.41 14.67 -4.32
N GLY A 411 1.24 14.81 -5.64
CA GLY A 411 1.99 14.03 -6.63
C GLY A 411 2.54 14.86 -7.79
N GLY A 412 3.06 14.14 -8.78
CA GLY A 412 3.55 14.72 -10.02
C GLY A 412 4.98 15.22 -9.99
N SER A 413 5.25 16.23 -10.82
CA SER A 413 6.49 17.01 -10.75
C SER A 413 6.46 17.89 -9.48
N LEU A 414 7.41 17.67 -8.58
CA LEU A 414 7.51 18.24 -7.23
C LEU A 414 8.81 19.05 -7.01
N GLY A 415 9.49 19.46 -8.09
CA GLY A 415 10.79 20.11 -8.05
C GLY A 415 11.96 19.14 -8.28
N LYS A 416 13.12 19.69 -8.66
CA LYS A 416 14.37 18.94 -8.93
C LYS A 416 15.21 18.68 -7.67
N ASN A 417 14.81 19.24 -6.53
CA ASN A 417 15.48 19.13 -5.23
C ASN A 417 14.53 19.50 -4.07
N GLY A 418 14.95 19.22 -2.85
CA GLY A 418 14.16 19.47 -1.64
C GLY A 418 13.77 20.93 -1.37
N ALA A 419 14.52 21.93 -1.87
CA ALA A 419 14.15 23.33 -1.67
C ALA A 419 12.95 23.74 -2.55
N GLU A 420 12.89 23.26 -3.81
CA GLU A 420 11.73 23.49 -4.69
C GLU A 420 10.49 22.73 -4.20
N LEU A 421 10.68 21.52 -3.66
CA LEU A 421 9.62 20.78 -2.98
C LEU A 421 9.04 21.56 -1.80
N LEU A 422 9.90 22.13 -0.94
CA LEU A 422 9.46 22.87 0.23
C LEU A 422 8.83 24.21 -0.14
N GLU A 423 9.35 24.95 -1.12
CA GLU A 423 8.71 26.18 -1.63
C GLU A 423 7.29 25.90 -2.15
N LEU A 424 7.10 24.78 -2.87
CA LEU A 424 5.78 24.33 -3.34
C LEU A 424 4.86 23.97 -2.16
N LEU A 425 5.34 23.23 -1.16
CA LEU A 425 4.54 22.81 0.00
C LEU A 425 4.19 24.00 0.91
N GLU A 426 5.13 24.90 1.19
CA GLU A 426 4.91 26.11 1.99
C GLU A 426 3.85 27.03 1.35
N TRP A 427 3.82 27.13 0.01
CA TRP A 427 2.79 27.87 -0.70
C TRP A 427 1.45 27.12 -0.82
N MET A 428 1.46 25.79 -1.00
CA MET A 428 0.25 25.01 -1.30
C MET A 428 -0.52 24.56 -0.04
N MET A 429 0.16 24.18 1.04
CA MET A 429 -0.49 23.62 2.23
C MET A 429 -1.39 24.59 3.00
N PRO A 430 -1.14 25.93 3.07
CA PRO A 430 -2.10 26.88 3.63
C PRO A 430 -3.49 26.80 2.98
N GLN A 431 -3.55 26.63 1.65
CA GLN A 431 -4.80 26.55 0.86
C GLN A 431 -5.60 25.26 1.16
N LEU A 432 -4.98 24.25 1.78
CA LEU A 432 -5.65 23.06 2.31
C LEU A 432 -6.13 23.20 3.78
N ASN A 433 -5.81 24.31 4.45
CA ASN A 433 -6.36 24.67 5.76
C ASN A 433 -7.53 25.69 5.66
N GLU A 434 -7.69 26.35 4.52
CA GLU A 434 -8.79 27.27 4.24
C GLU A 434 -10.14 26.54 4.16
N ASN A 435 -11.18 27.16 4.73
CA ASN A 435 -12.56 26.69 4.63
C ASN A 435 -13.11 27.02 3.23
N VAL A 436 -13.69 26.04 2.55
CA VAL A 436 -14.15 26.19 1.15
C VAL A 436 -15.62 26.64 1.10
N VAL A 437 -15.93 27.46 0.10
CA VAL A 437 -17.31 27.64 -0.39
C VAL A 437 -17.89 26.25 -0.71
N GLY A 438 -19.11 25.97 -0.25
CA GLY A 438 -19.73 24.63 -0.37
C GLY A 438 -19.56 23.72 0.85
N GLY A 439 -18.84 24.14 1.89
CA GLY A 439 -18.87 23.48 3.21
C GLY A 439 -17.96 22.26 3.40
N VAL A 440 -17.16 21.89 2.38
CA VAL A 440 -16.18 20.80 2.49
C VAL A 440 -15.01 21.23 3.38
N ASN A 441 -14.84 20.56 4.52
CA ASN A 441 -13.73 20.82 5.44
C ASN A 441 -12.44 20.15 4.93
N ARG A 442 -11.66 20.86 4.11
CA ARG A 442 -10.34 20.38 3.63
C ARG A 442 -9.40 19.97 4.77
N ARG A 443 -9.45 20.70 5.90
CA ARG A 443 -8.55 20.49 7.04
C ARG A 443 -8.83 19.16 7.74
N SER A 444 -10.06 18.63 7.72
CA SER A 444 -10.37 17.33 8.34
C SER A 444 -9.91 16.11 7.54
N LYS A 445 -9.23 16.28 6.40
CA LYS A 445 -8.75 15.18 5.55
C LYS A 445 -7.22 14.98 5.67
N PRO A 446 -6.73 13.74 5.55
CA PRO A 446 -5.30 13.42 5.62
C PRO A 446 -4.60 13.73 4.30
N ARG A 447 -3.29 14.01 4.39
CA ARG A 447 -2.43 14.41 3.28
C ARG A 447 -1.26 13.45 3.10
N HIS A 448 -1.02 13.04 1.86
CA HIS A 448 -0.03 12.04 1.49
C HIS A 448 0.99 12.60 0.47
N LEU A 449 2.29 12.64 0.79
CA LEU A 449 3.32 12.99 -0.20
C LEU A 449 3.82 11.72 -0.90
N LEU A 450 3.66 11.67 -2.22
CA LEU A 450 3.99 10.50 -3.02
C LEU A 450 5.50 10.41 -3.34
N GLY A 451 6.08 9.22 -3.15
CA GLY A 451 7.43 8.79 -3.54
C GLY A 451 8.62 9.38 -2.76
N ILE A 452 8.44 10.51 -2.08
CA ILE A 452 9.49 11.26 -1.38
C ILE A 452 9.38 11.08 0.14
N ALA A 453 10.34 10.37 0.72
CA ALA A 453 10.49 10.18 2.17
C ALA A 453 11.96 9.93 2.57
N ASP A 454 12.88 10.76 2.09
CA ASP A 454 14.21 10.90 2.70
C ASP A 454 14.18 11.90 3.86
N GLU A 455 15.11 11.77 4.79
CA GLU A 455 15.09 12.45 6.09
C GLU A 455 14.96 13.99 6.03
N PRO A 456 15.75 14.75 5.21
CA PRO A 456 15.54 16.19 5.04
C PRO A 456 14.15 16.56 4.52
N SER A 457 13.62 15.78 3.56
CA SER A 457 12.29 16.02 2.99
C SER A 457 11.18 15.75 4.01
N ILE A 458 11.33 14.76 4.89
CA ILE A 458 10.41 14.51 6.02
C ILE A 458 10.40 15.70 6.97
N LEU A 459 11.59 16.13 7.43
CA LEU A 459 11.73 17.23 8.40
C LEU A 459 11.12 18.54 7.90
N GLY A 460 11.11 18.80 6.58
CA GLY A 460 10.44 19.96 6.00
C GLY A 460 8.95 19.73 5.69
N ALA A 461 8.58 18.61 5.06
CA ALA A 461 7.20 18.35 4.63
C ALA A 461 6.22 18.18 5.81
N VAL A 462 6.69 17.60 6.92
CA VAL A 462 5.90 17.51 8.17
C VAL A 462 5.58 18.90 8.71
N ARG A 463 6.52 19.86 8.68
CA ARG A 463 6.28 21.26 9.09
C ARG A 463 5.25 21.96 8.20
N CYS A 464 5.17 21.56 6.94
CA CYS A 464 4.14 22.02 6.00
C CYS A 464 2.77 21.36 6.24
N GLY A 465 2.68 20.34 7.12
CA GLY A 465 1.42 19.68 7.45
C GLY A 465 1.05 18.53 6.51
N ILE A 466 2.04 17.77 6.03
CA ILE A 466 1.87 16.44 5.44
C ILE A 466 1.76 15.38 6.55
N ASP A 467 0.80 14.46 6.43
CA ASP A 467 0.49 13.46 7.47
C ASP A 467 1.05 12.05 7.15
N THR A 468 1.33 11.74 5.88
CA THR A 468 1.93 10.46 5.48
C THR A 468 2.86 10.62 4.28
N MET A 469 3.94 9.82 4.22
CA MET A 469 4.98 9.94 3.19
C MET A 469 5.50 8.55 2.79
N ASP A 470 5.40 8.16 1.52
CA ASP A 470 5.95 6.89 1.02
C ASP A 470 7.34 7.07 0.39
N SER A 471 8.19 6.04 0.51
CA SER A 471 9.31 5.86 -0.42
C SER A 471 9.95 4.48 -0.32
N CYS A 472 10.59 4.03 -1.40
CA CYS A 472 11.51 2.89 -1.36
C CYS A 472 12.89 3.20 -0.72
N TYR A 473 13.13 4.46 -0.31
CA TYR A 473 14.42 4.97 0.19
C TYR A 473 15.17 4.07 1.20
N PRO A 474 14.62 3.71 2.39
CA PRO A 474 15.36 2.94 3.39
C PRO A 474 15.73 1.52 2.92
N THR A 475 14.82 0.84 2.22
CA THR A 475 15.02 -0.53 1.70
C THR A 475 15.98 -0.55 0.49
N ARG A 476 16.08 0.57 -0.24
CA ARG A 476 17.07 0.79 -1.30
C ARG A 476 18.46 1.08 -0.71
N LEU A 477 18.57 1.93 0.30
CA LEU A 477 19.85 2.19 0.99
C LEU A 477 20.41 0.95 1.67
N GLY A 478 19.56 0.19 2.37
CA GLY A 478 19.96 -1.02 3.12
C GLY A 478 20.63 -2.03 2.19
N ARG A 479 19.96 -2.43 1.10
CA ARG A 479 20.49 -3.34 0.08
C ARG A 479 21.76 -2.85 -0.64
N HIS A 480 22.09 -1.56 -0.57
CA HIS A 480 23.31 -0.97 -1.13
C HIS A 480 24.38 -0.65 -0.07
N GLY A 481 24.26 -1.20 1.14
CA GLY A 481 25.28 -1.09 2.19
C GLY A 481 25.35 0.30 2.82
N THR A 482 24.21 0.98 2.94
CA THR A 482 24.06 2.23 3.69
C THR A 482 22.96 2.06 4.73
N LEU A 483 23.35 2.22 6.00
CA LEU A 483 22.47 2.10 7.15
C LEU A 483 22.22 3.50 7.73
N LEU A 484 21.00 3.78 8.15
CA LEU A 484 20.62 5.07 8.72
C LEU A 484 21.00 5.14 10.22
N SER A 485 21.27 6.32 10.75
CA SER A 485 21.60 6.53 12.17
C SER A 485 21.51 8.01 12.52
N ARG A 486 21.12 8.30 13.76
CA ARG A 486 21.09 9.66 14.37
C ARG A 486 22.48 10.33 14.34
N ASN A 487 23.53 9.51 14.29
CA ASN A 487 24.94 9.93 14.19
C ASN A 487 25.45 9.98 12.73
N GLY A 488 24.56 9.99 11.74
CA GLY A 488 24.89 10.04 10.32
C GLY A 488 25.02 8.66 9.65
N LYS A 489 24.96 8.64 8.31
CA LYS A 489 24.80 7.43 7.49
C LYS A 489 26.02 6.48 7.60
N VAL A 490 25.78 5.27 8.10
CA VAL A 490 26.80 4.22 8.23
C VAL A 490 26.94 3.46 6.90
N HIS A 491 27.95 3.81 6.12
CA HIS A 491 28.28 3.12 4.87
C HIS A 491 29.07 1.83 5.13
N ILE A 492 28.37 0.79 5.62
CA ILE A 492 28.93 -0.48 6.12
C ILE A 492 29.86 -1.22 5.14
N LYS A 493 29.86 -0.85 3.86
CA LYS A 493 30.85 -1.27 2.85
C LYS A 493 32.30 -0.85 3.16
N SER A 494 32.54 0.15 4.03
CA SER A 494 33.87 0.70 4.33
C SER A 494 34.68 -0.20 5.28
N GLY A 495 35.98 -0.34 5.03
CA GLY A 495 36.89 -1.17 5.85
C GLY A 495 36.96 -0.79 7.33
N VAL A 496 36.66 0.47 7.67
CA VAL A 496 36.71 0.99 9.05
C VAL A 496 35.76 0.27 10.01
N TYR A 497 34.69 -0.34 9.50
CA TYR A 497 33.68 -1.03 10.31
C TYR A 497 34.06 -2.47 10.68
N SER A 498 35.06 -3.05 10.00
CA SER A 498 35.49 -4.45 10.18
C SER A 498 36.03 -4.83 11.57
N ARG A 499 36.31 -3.84 12.44
CA ARG A 499 36.88 -4.03 13.78
C ARG A 499 36.21 -3.20 14.88
N GLN A 500 35.04 -2.63 14.63
CA GLN A 500 34.25 -1.89 15.63
C GLN A 500 33.40 -2.85 16.50
N TYR A 501 34.07 -3.78 17.18
CA TYR A 501 33.43 -4.86 17.94
C TYR A 501 32.51 -4.34 19.04
N GLY A 502 31.33 -4.95 19.18
CA GLY A 502 30.33 -4.54 20.17
C GLY A 502 29.69 -3.17 19.91
N VAL A 503 30.02 -2.50 18.80
CA VAL A 503 29.38 -1.24 18.39
C VAL A 503 28.20 -1.57 17.47
N PRO A 504 26.93 -1.28 17.85
CA PRO A 504 25.77 -1.49 16.98
C PRO A 504 25.75 -0.50 15.82
N ILE A 505 24.77 -0.60 14.92
CA ILE A 505 24.62 0.39 13.83
C ILE A 505 24.43 1.79 14.42
N ASP A 506 23.51 1.91 15.38
CA ASP A 506 23.18 3.11 16.13
C ASP A 506 22.99 2.72 17.61
N PRO A 507 23.67 3.37 18.58
CA PRO A 507 23.61 2.99 19.99
C PRO A 507 22.27 3.31 20.68
N GLU A 508 21.42 4.15 20.08
CA GLU A 508 20.12 4.54 20.64
C GLU A 508 18.95 3.83 19.95
N CYS A 509 19.22 2.99 18.94
CA CYS A 509 18.20 2.30 18.16
C CYS A 509 17.78 0.97 18.83
N SER A 510 16.49 0.87 19.18
CA SER A 510 15.88 -0.31 19.80
C SER A 510 15.53 -1.45 18.83
N CYS A 511 15.97 -1.41 17.57
CA CYS A 511 15.65 -2.48 16.61
C CYS A 511 16.40 -3.78 16.94
N SER A 512 15.80 -4.92 16.58
CA SER A 512 16.41 -6.25 16.80
C SER A 512 17.82 -6.36 16.20
N THR A 513 18.08 -5.71 15.05
CA THR A 513 19.41 -5.71 14.43
C THR A 513 20.47 -5.04 15.31
N CYS A 514 20.18 -3.88 15.91
CA CYS A 514 21.11 -3.19 16.82
C CYS A 514 21.27 -3.91 18.17
N GLN A 515 20.23 -4.60 18.64
CA GLN A 515 20.28 -5.36 19.89
C GLN A 515 21.08 -6.67 19.77
N GLN A 516 21.23 -7.22 18.56
CA GLN A 516 21.79 -8.56 18.34
C GLN A 516 23.11 -8.58 17.56
N TYR A 517 23.43 -7.54 16.77
CA TYR A 517 24.56 -7.57 15.83
C TYR A 517 25.40 -6.29 15.84
N ASP A 518 26.72 -6.47 15.73
CA ASP A 518 27.68 -5.37 15.64
C ASP A 518 28.09 -5.02 14.20
N ARG A 519 28.77 -3.87 14.06
CA ARG A 519 29.27 -3.38 12.77
C ARG A 519 30.23 -4.35 12.07
N PRO A 520 31.20 -5.02 12.74
CA PRO A 520 32.00 -6.09 12.14
C PRO A 520 31.20 -7.22 11.50
N TYR A 521 30.17 -7.75 12.17
CA TYR A 521 29.36 -8.83 11.62
C TYR A 521 28.57 -8.38 10.38
N LEU A 522 27.93 -7.20 10.45
CA LEU A 522 27.20 -6.62 9.32
C LEU A 522 28.13 -6.26 8.14
N TRP A 523 29.35 -5.79 8.42
CA TRP A 523 30.40 -5.60 7.43
C TRP A 523 30.79 -6.91 6.75
N HIS A 524 31.01 -7.97 7.53
CA HIS A 524 31.38 -9.29 7.02
C HIS A 524 30.29 -9.85 6.09
N LEU A 525 29.03 -9.87 6.52
CA LEU A 525 27.91 -10.35 5.71
C LEU A 525 27.77 -9.56 4.40
N PHE A 526 27.91 -8.22 4.44
CA PHE A 526 27.87 -7.40 3.22
C PHE A 526 29.03 -7.73 2.27
N LYS A 527 30.24 -8.00 2.77
CA LYS A 527 31.40 -8.39 1.95
C LYS A 527 31.26 -9.79 1.35
N ALA A 528 30.71 -10.73 2.11
CA ALA A 528 30.38 -12.08 1.65
C ALA A 528 29.20 -12.11 0.66
N LYS A 529 28.40 -11.01 0.60
CA LYS A 529 27.13 -10.89 -0.15
C LYS A 529 26.01 -11.78 0.40
N GLU A 530 26.07 -12.10 1.69
CA GLU A 530 25.09 -12.97 2.34
C GLU A 530 23.68 -12.34 2.35
N PRO A 531 22.63 -13.04 1.88
CA PRO A 531 21.29 -12.46 1.77
C PRO A 531 20.72 -11.90 3.07
N ILE A 532 21.06 -12.52 4.21
CA ILE A 532 20.61 -12.10 5.56
C ILE A 532 21.05 -10.66 5.91
N PHE A 533 22.15 -10.16 5.33
CA PHE A 533 22.51 -8.74 5.46
C PHE A 533 21.38 -7.82 4.98
N MET A 534 20.74 -8.14 3.86
CA MET A 534 19.66 -7.30 3.32
C MET A 534 18.46 -7.25 4.26
N THR A 535 18.15 -8.35 4.94
CA THR A 535 17.09 -8.41 5.95
C THR A 535 17.41 -7.54 7.15
N LEU A 536 18.57 -7.74 7.78
CA LEU A 536 19.03 -6.97 8.94
C LEU A 536 19.12 -5.47 8.63
N ALA A 537 19.71 -5.12 7.49
CA ALA A 537 19.82 -3.73 7.03
C ALA A 537 18.46 -3.08 6.74
N THR A 538 17.48 -3.85 6.27
CA THR A 538 16.14 -3.34 5.93
C THR A 538 15.27 -3.19 7.17
N ILE A 539 15.31 -4.14 8.12
CA ILE A 539 14.65 -4.02 9.44
C ILE A 539 15.14 -2.76 10.14
N HIS A 540 16.46 -2.58 10.25
CA HIS A 540 17.04 -1.40 10.89
C HIS A 540 16.64 -0.08 10.20
N ASN A 541 16.77 0.00 8.87
CA ASN A 541 16.43 1.23 8.16
C ASN A 541 14.93 1.55 8.20
N ILE A 542 14.03 0.56 8.23
CA ILE A 542 12.59 0.78 8.42
C ILE A 542 12.30 1.28 9.84
N HIS A 543 12.86 0.61 10.87
CA HIS A 543 12.72 1.04 12.26
C HIS A 543 13.18 2.49 12.46
N TYR A 544 14.30 2.89 11.83
CA TYR A 544 14.79 4.27 11.86
C TYR A 544 13.78 5.29 11.29
N MET A 545 13.13 4.99 10.15
CA MET A 545 12.12 5.91 9.60
C MET A 545 10.88 6.03 10.51
N ASN A 546 10.46 4.93 11.13
CA ASN A 546 9.30 4.91 12.02
C ASN A 546 9.59 5.59 13.38
N ASP A 547 10.82 5.44 13.89
CA ASP A 547 11.35 6.19 15.04
C ASP A 547 11.48 7.70 14.75
N LEU A 548 12.04 8.09 13.59
CA LEU A 548 12.08 9.49 13.14
C LEU A 548 10.68 10.13 13.13
N MET A 549 9.69 9.41 12.59
CA MET A 549 8.29 9.87 12.58
C MET A 549 7.68 9.93 13.99
N ALA A 550 8.01 9.00 14.88
CA ALA A 550 7.60 9.08 16.29
C ALA A 550 8.22 10.31 17.00
N GLN A 551 9.49 10.63 16.73
CA GLN A 551 10.12 11.86 17.21
C GLN A 551 9.43 13.10 16.64
N GLN A 552 9.06 13.13 15.35
CA GLN A 552 8.27 14.24 14.79
C GLN A 552 6.92 14.40 15.51
N ARG A 553 6.20 13.31 15.77
CA ARG A 553 4.95 13.35 16.55
C ARG A 553 5.16 13.98 17.93
N GLN A 554 6.21 13.59 18.66
CA GLN A 554 6.51 14.17 19.96
C GLN A 554 6.86 15.67 19.87
N LEU A 555 7.67 16.07 18.88
CA LEU A 555 8.03 17.49 18.68
C LEU A 555 6.83 18.37 18.31
N ILE A 556 5.79 17.82 17.67
CA ILE A 556 4.54 18.53 17.38
C ILE A 556 3.70 18.67 18.66
N LEU A 557 3.53 17.57 19.42
CA LEU A 557 2.80 17.56 20.71
C LEU A 557 3.41 18.50 21.76
N GLU A 558 4.72 18.73 21.68
CA GLU A 558 5.46 19.66 22.55
C GLU A 558 5.55 21.09 21.97
N ASP A 559 4.85 21.39 20.88
CA ASP A 559 4.87 22.68 20.18
C ASP A 559 6.29 23.16 19.82
N LYS A 560 7.20 22.22 19.54
CA LYS A 560 8.61 22.51 19.20
C LYS A 560 8.82 22.79 17.71
N ILE A 561 8.04 22.17 16.80
CA ILE A 561 8.21 22.33 15.34
C ILE A 561 7.06 23.07 14.65
#